data_AF-A0AAQ3N886-F1
#
_entry.id   AF-A0AAQ3N886-F1
#
_cell.length_a   1.000
_cell.length_b   1.000
_cell.length_c   1.000
_cell.angle_alpha   90.00
_cell.angle_beta   90.00
_cell.angle_gamma   90.00
#
_symmetry.space_group_name_H-M   'P 1'
#
loop_
_entity.id
_entity.type
_entity.pdbx_description
1 polymer ?
#
loop_
_entity_poly.entity_id
_entity_poly.type
_entity_poly.pdbx_seq_one_letter_code
_entity_poly.pdbx_strand_id
1 'polypeptide(L)'
;MEGKRFFVAVHVGAGYHSPSNDKALRSVMNRACQAAASILSSGSGTGLDAVVAAIQVLEDDSCTNAGRGSNLTEDGGVECDASVMDGKSGAFGAVGAVPGVRNAIQIAALLAKEQLMGSPLLGRIPPIFLVGEGARKWAKSKDIALPTSIEEANEWLVTERAKAQWIKFKSMVETARSKADNTPEVDSSVCQSTTMPGNIVYELSVC
;
A
#
# COMPACT_ATOMS: atom_id res chain seq x y z
N MET A 1 9.64 -13.74 -33.83
CA MET A 1 9.43 -12.55 -32.99
C MET A 1 10.20 -12.79 -31.70
N GLU A 2 11.20 -11.96 -31.42
CA GLU A 2 11.99 -12.07 -30.20
C GLU A 2 11.12 -11.60 -29.03
N GLY A 3 10.83 -12.50 -28.08
CA GLY A 3 9.99 -12.18 -26.93
C GLY A 3 10.65 -11.08 -26.10
N LYS A 4 9.91 -10.01 -25.78
CA LYS A 4 10.41 -8.97 -24.87
C LYS A 4 10.80 -9.63 -23.55
N ARG A 5 12.08 -9.53 -23.19
CA ARG A 5 12.56 -9.97 -21.88
C ARG A 5 12.11 -8.98 -20.82
N PHE A 6 11.59 -9.50 -19.73
CA PHE A 6 11.20 -8.73 -18.56
C PHE A 6 11.66 -9.43 -17.29
N PHE A 7 11.73 -8.67 -16.20
CA PHE A 7 12.05 -9.16 -14.87
C PHE A 7 11.10 -8.49 -13.88
N VAL A 8 10.58 -9.27 -12.93
CA VAL A 8 9.70 -8.80 -11.87
C VAL A 8 10.27 -9.27 -10.55
N ALA A 9 10.37 -8.35 -9.60
CA ALA A 9 10.71 -8.64 -8.22
C ALA A 9 9.63 -8.06 -7.30
N VAL A 10 9.35 -8.79 -6.22
CA VAL A 10 8.37 -8.41 -5.19
C VAL A 10 8.95 -8.76 -3.82
N HIS A 11 8.48 -8.08 -2.78
CA HIS A 11 8.76 -8.43 -1.39
C HIS A 11 7.48 -8.27 -0.56
N VAL A 12 7.44 -8.88 0.63
CA VAL A 12 6.29 -8.85 1.56
C VAL A 12 6.72 -8.32 2.93
N GLY A 13 7.53 -7.25 2.90
CA GLY A 13 8.13 -6.63 4.07
C GLY A 13 9.43 -7.31 4.56
N ALA A 14 10.25 -6.52 5.26
CA ALA A 14 11.48 -6.96 5.89
C ALA A 14 11.28 -7.02 7.42
N GLY A 15 11.71 -8.12 8.04
CA GLY A 15 11.52 -8.35 9.47
C GLY A 15 11.63 -9.83 9.81
N TYR A 16 11.08 -10.20 10.97
CA TYR A 16 11.03 -11.61 11.36
C TYR A 16 9.81 -12.30 10.73
N HIS A 17 10.08 -13.18 9.78
CA HIS A 17 9.08 -14.08 9.21
C HIS A 17 9.19 -15.43 9.91
N SER A 18 8.17 -15.80 10.68
CA SER A 18 8.17 -17.11 11.36
C SER A 18 8.22 -18.25 10.32
N PRO A 19 8.90 -19.37 10.61
CA PRO A 19 8.92 -20.51 9.69
C PRO A 19 7.54 -21.03 9.30
N SER A 20 6.54 -20.88 10.18
CA SER A 20 5.14 -21.22 9.90
C SER A 20 4.53 -20.40 8.76
N ASN A 21 5.00 -19.18 8.54
CA ASN A 21 4.46 -18.25 7.54
C ASN A 21 5.21 -18.33 6.20
N ASP A 22 6.44 -18.89 6.17
CA ASP A 22 7.31 -18.91 4.98
C ASP A 22 6.60 -19.46 3.73
N LYS A 23 5.88 -20.58 3.87
CA LYS A 23 5.13 -21.18 2.75
C LYS A 23 4.05 -20.24 2.20
N ALA A 24 3.30 -19.58 3.09
CA ALA A 24 2.24 -18.65 2.69
C ALA A 24 2.82 -17.40 2.01
N LEU A 25 3.88 -16.82 2.58
CA LEU A 25 4.58 -15.65 2.05
C LEU A 25 5.22 -15.93 0.68
N ARG A 26 5.87 -17.08 0.50
CA ARG A 26 6.38 -17.50 -0.81
C ARG A 26 5.28 -17.70 -1.83
N SER A 27 4.14 -18.26 -1.41
CA SER A 27 3.00 -18.49 -2.28
C SER A 27 2.41 -17.18 -2.81
N VAL A 28 2.22 -16.17 -1.93
CA VAL A 28 1.70 -14.85 -2.35
C VAL A 28 2.70 -14.11 -3.24
N MET A 29 4.00 -14.12 -2.92
CA MET A 29 5.02 -13.51 -3.78
C MET A 29 5.05 -14.16 -5.18
N ASN A 30 4.94 -15.49 -5.25
CA ASN A 30 4.88 -16.18 -6.53
C ASN A 30 3.63 -15.80 -7.33
N ARG A 31 2.45 -15.71 -6.69
CA ARG A 31 1.23 -15.23 -7.36
C ARG A 31 1.35 -13.80 -7.85
N ALA A 32 1.96 -12.91 -7.06
CA ALA A 32 2.20 -11.53 -7.47
C ALA A 32 3.11 -11.44 -8.71
N CYS A 33 4.22 -12.19 -8.71
CA CYS A 33 5.08 -12.30 -9.89
C CYS A 33 4.35 -12.86 -11.11
N GLN A 34 3.50 -13.89 -10.93
CA GLN A 34 2.70 -14.47 -12.01
C GLN A 34 1.67 -13.49 -12.58
N ALA A 35 1.03 -12.68 -11.73
CA ALA A 35 0.10 -11.65 -12.16
C ALA A 35 0.79 -10.59 -13.03
N ALA A 36 1.93 -10.05 -12.57
CA ALA A 36 2.73 -9.12 -13.37
C ALA A 36 3.23 -9.75 -14.68
N ALA A 37 3.77 -10.98 -14.62
CA ALA A 37 4.26 -11.69 -15.79
C ALA A 37 3.15 -11.91 -16.84
N SER A 38 1.92 -12.19 -16.40
CA SER A 38 0.77 -12.36 -17.30
C SER A 38 0.44 -11.07 -18.06
N ILE A 39 0.51 -9.91 -17.38
CA ILE A 39 0.33 -8.59 -18.00
C ILE A 39 1.45 -8.29 -19.01
N LEU A 40 2.71 -8.58 -18.66
CA LEU A 40 3.86 -8.30 -19.53
C LEU A 40 3.93 -9.23 -20.74
N SER A 41 3.50 -10.49 -20.58
CA SER A 41 3.53 -11.51 -21.63
C SER A 41 2.44 -11.33 -22.68
N SER A 42 1.32 -10.68 -22.33
CA SER A 42 0.23 -10.39 -23.27
C SER A 42 0.61 -9.36 -24.35
N GLY A 43 1.67 -8.58 -24.12
CA GLY A 43 2.21 -7.59 -25.05
C GLY A 43 1.44 -6.27 -25.11
N SER A 44 0.25 -6.19 -24.52
CA SER A 44 -0.59 -4.98 -24.45
C SER A 44 -0.49 -4.23 -23.12
N GLY A 45 0.02 -4.88 -22.07
CA GLY A 45 0.19 -4.27 -20.75
C GLY A 45 1.45 -3.43 -20.63
N THR A 46 1.36 -2.35 -19.84
CA THR A 46 2.53 -1.53 -19.47
C THR A 46 3.24 -2.08 -18.23
N GLY A 47 4.46 -1.59 -17.96
CA GLY A 47 5.14 -1.89 -16.69
C GLY A 47 4.35 -1.41 -15.48
N LEU A 48 3.67 -0.25 -15.61
CA LEU A 48 2.76 0.26 -14.60
C LEU A 48 1.62 -0.72 -14.32
N ASP A 49 0.95 -1.24 -15.35
CA ASP A 49 -0.14 -2.21 -15.19
C ASP A 49 0.35 -3.51 -14.54
N ALA A 50 1.56 -3.96 -14.88
CA ALA A 50 2.15 -5.16 -14.31
C ALA A 50 2.45 -5.00 -12.82
N VAL A 51 3.01 -3.86 -12.41
CA VAL A 51 3.24 -3.53 -11.00
C VAL A 51 1.91 -3.49 -10.25
N VAL A 52 0.91 -2.76 -10.77
CA VAL A 52 -0.42 -2.67 -10.14
C VAL A 52 -1.01 -4.06 -9.92
N ALA A 53 -0.95 -4.94 -10.93
CA ALA A 53 -1.46 -6.30 -10.81
C ALA A 53 -0.73 -7.14 -9.74
N ALA A 54 0.61 -7.03 -9.65
CA ALA A 54 1.37 -7.71 -8.60
C ALA A 54 0.97 -7.22 -7.21
N ILE A 55 0.80 -5.91 -7.04
CA ILE A 55 0.53 -5.31 -5.74
C ILE A 55 -0.90 -5.57 -5.29
N GLN A 56 -1.89 -5.56 -6.19
CA GLN A 56 -3.25 -5.97 -5.84
C GLN A 56 -3.29 -7.39 -5.28
N VAL A 57 -2.47 -8.30 -5.84
CA VAL A 57 -2.34 -9.67 -5.29
C VAL A 57 -1.76 -9.69 -3.88
N LEU A 58 -0.86 -8.77 -3.55
CA LEU A 58 -0.34 -8.62 -2.19
C LEU A 58 -1.40 -8.02 -1.26
N GLU A 59 -2.03 -6.91 -1.66
CA GLU A 59 -3.08 -6.22 -0.89
C GLU A 59 -4.32 -7.09 -0.61
N ASP A 60 -4.65 -8.03 -1.49
CA ASP A 60 -5.77 -8.95 -1.28
C ASP A 60 -5.44 -10.10 -0.32
N ASP A 61 -4.16 -10.31 -0.01
CA ASP A 61 -3.69 -11.42 0.82
C ASP A 61 -3.51 -11.03 2.30
N SER A 62 -4.30 -11.69 3.16
CA SER A 62 -4.32 -11.48 4.61
C SER A 62 -2.99 -11.71 5.34
N CYS A 63 -2.02 -12.37 4.70
CA CYS A 63 -0.71 -12.64 5.28
C CYS A 63 0.23 -11.43 5.16
N THR A 64 -0.12 -10.43 4.35
CA THR A 64 0.67 -9.21 4.16
C THR A 64 0.16 -8.08 5.06
N ASN A 65 0.98 -7.04 5.20
CA ASN A 65 0.61 -5.78 5.85
C ASN A 65 0.22 -4.75 4.77
N ALA A 66 -0.75 -5.11 3.95
CA ALA A 66 -1.17 -4.33 2.79
C ALA A 66 -2.65 -4.60 2.54
N GLY A 67 -3.49 -3.57 2.42
CA GLY A 67 -4.93 -3.75 2.22
C GLY A 67 -5.54 -4.68 3.27
N ARG A 68 -5.91 -5.89 2.85
CA ARG A 68 -6.42 -6.93 3.75
C ARG A 68 -5.32 -7.50 4.63
N GLY A 69 -5.52 -7.44 5.94
CA GLY A 69 -4.53 -7.92 6.91
C GLY A 69 -3.51 -6.87 7.33
N SER A 70 -3.66 -5.62 6.87
CA SER A 70 -2.96 -4.47 7.41
C SER A 70 -3.08 -4.38 8.93
N ASN A 71 -2.06 -3.80 9.54
CA ASN A 71 -2.07 -3.38 10.93
C ASN A 71 -3.22 -2.40 11.17
N LEU A 72 -3.76 -2.43 12.38
CA LEU A 72 -4.85 -1.56 12.76
C LEU A 72 -4.32 -0.28 13.40
N THR A 73 -4.98 0.84 13.12
CA THR A 73 -4.72 2.14 13.77
C THR A 73 -5.04 2.08 15.27
N GLU A 74 -4.72 3.11 16.05
CA GLU A 74 -5.06 3.14 17.49
C GLU A 74 -6.57 2.93 17.78
N ASP A 75 -7.40 3.37 16.84
CA ASP A 75 -8.87 3.24 16.85
C ASP A 75 -9.37 1.88 16.35
N GLY A 76 -8.47 1.02 15.86
CA GLY A 76 -8.79 -0.35 15.41
C GLY A 76 -9.30 -0.44 13.97
N GLY A 77 -9.18 0.64 13.19
CA GLY A 77 -9.50 0.66 11.76
C GLY A 77 -8.29 0.36 10.87
N VAL A 78 -8.53 0.24 9.57
CA VAL A 78 -7.46 0.13 8.55
C VAL A 78 -7.39 1.42 7.75
N GLU A 79 -6.18 1.97 7.67
CA GLU A 79 -5.80 3.07 6.78
C GLU A 79 -4.59 2.59 5.98
N CYS A 80 -4.58 2.86 4.68
CA CYS A 80 -3.53 2.35 3.78
C CYS A 80 -2.81 3.49 3.05
N ASP A 81 -1.50 3.34 2.91
CA ASP A 81 -0.66 4.12 2.00
C ASP A 81 -0.29 3.29 0.77
N ALA A 82 -0.15 3.95 -0.38
CA ALA A 82 0.41 3.34 -1.59
C ALA A 82 0.93 4.39 -2.56
N SER A 83 1.98 4.07 -3.32
CA SER A 83 2.51 4.96 -4.37
C SER A 83 3.09 4.20 -5.54
N VAL A 84 3.01 4.75 -6.74
CA VAL A 84 3.58 4.14 -7.94
C VAL A 84 4.14 5.19 -8.89
N MET A 85 5.20 4.81 -9.60
CA MET A 85 5.88 5.66 -10.57
C MET A 85 6.12 4.91 -11.88
N ASP A 86 5.83 5.55 -13.01
CA ASP A 86 6.32 5.11 -14.30
C ASP A 86 7.71 5.71 -14.58
N GLY A 87 8.74 4.88 -14.56
CA GLY A 87 10.13 5.32 -14.75
C GLY A 87 10.43 5.90 -16.14
N LYS A 88 9.57 5.67 -17.15
CA LYS A 88 9.77 6.22 -18.50
C LYS A 88 9.27 7.65 -18.61
N SER A 89 8.06 7.92 -18.13
CA SER A 89 7.42 9.25 -18.20
C SER A 89 7.72 10.14 -17.00
N GLY A 90 8.09 9.55 -15.86
CA GLY A 90 8.15 10.24 -14.57
C GLY A 90 6.78 10.45 -13.91
N ALA A 91 5.69 9.93 -14.49
CA ALA A 91 4.37 10.05 -13.89
C ALA A 91 4.32 9.29 -12.55
N PHE A 92 3.82 9.97 -11.52
CA PHE A 92 3.84 9.48 -10.14
C PHE A 92 2.48 9.66 -9.49
N GLY A 93 1.97 8.65 -8.81
CA GLY A 93 0.75 8.78 -8.03
C GLY A 93 0.91 8.17 -6.66
N ALA A 94 0.35 8.81 -5.65
CA ALA A 94 0.38 8.32 -4.28
C ALA A 94 -0.94 8.58 -3.56
N VAL A 95 -1.19 7.75 -2.55
CA VAL A 95 -2.22 7.97 -1.55
C VAL A 95 -1.69 7.65 -0.16
N GLY A 96 -2.27 8.30 0.86
CA GLY A 96 -1.87 8.06 2.25
C GLY A 96 -3.03 8.18 3.25
N ALA A 97 -2.95 7.44 4.34
CA ALA A 97 -3.95 7.32 5.39
C ALA A 97 -5.37 7.11 4.83
N VAL A 98 -5.52 6.32 3.75
CA VAL A 98 -6.83 6.19 3.10
C VAL A 98 -7.66 5.14 3.82
N PRO A 99 -8.81 5.50 4.42
CA PRO A 99 -9.60 4.54 5.17
C PRO A 99 -10.47 3.69 4.23
N GLY A 100 -10.68 2.43 4.59
CA GLY A 100 -11.72 1.59 3.99
C GLY A 100 -11.58 1.33 2.48
N VAL A 101 -10.34 1.25 1.98
CA VAL A 101 -10.04 0.91 0.59
C VAL A 101 -9.45 -0.50 0.50
N ARG A 102 -9.91 -1.30 -0.46
CA ARG A 102 -9.37 -2.65 -0.68
C ARG A 102 -7.97 -2.62 -1.27
N ASN A 103 -7.79 -1.80 -2.31
CA ASN A 103 -6.53 -1.68 -3.03
C ASN A 103 -6.13 -0.21 -3.17
N ALA A 104 -5.26 0.27 -2.30
CA ALA A 104 -4.76 1.65 -2.35
C ALA A 104 -3.93 1.89 -3.61
N ILE A 105 -3.23 0.86 -4.10
CA ILE A 105 -2.43 0.95 -5.33
C ILE A 105 -3.26 1.31 -6.57
N GLN A 106 -4.53 0.92 -6.63
CA GLN A 106 -5.39 1.28 -7.77
C GLN A 106 -5.62 2.79 -7.83
N ILE A 107 -5.77 3.43 -6.66
CA ILE A 107 -5.97 4.88 -6.55
C ILE A 107 -4.68 5.61 -6.93
N ALA A 108 -3.54 5.16 -6.39
CA ALA A 108 -2.22 5.69 -6.73
C ALA A 108 -1.93 5.56 -8.24
N ALA A 109 -2.21 4.40 -8.84
CA ALA A 109 -2.02 4.19 -10.28
C ALA A 109 -2.92 5.08 -11.14
N LEU A 110 -4.15 5.34 -10.69
CA LEU A 110 -5.02 6.25 -11.40
C LEU A 110 -4.50 7.70 -11.36
N LEU A 111 -3.96 8.16 -10.23
CA LEU A 111 -3.32 9.48 -10.13
C LEU A 111 -2.12 9.61 -11.10
N ALA A 112 -1.30 8.56 -11.21
CA ALA A 112 -0.20 8.52 -12.17
C ALA A 112 -0.72 8.55 -13.63
N LYS A 113 -1.77 7.79 -13.94
CA LYS A 113 -2.36 7.75 -15.29
C LYS A 113 -3.02 9.08 -15.68
N GLU A 114 -3.67 9.77 -14.76
CA GLU A 114 -4.27 11.09 -15.02
C GLU A 114 -3.23 12.14 -15.41
N GLN A 115 -2.00 12.07 -14.88
CA GLN A 115 -0.90 12.94 -15.34
C GLN A 115 -0.51 12.69 -16.80
N LEU A 116 -0.56 11.44 -17.24
CA LEU A 116 -0.24 11.07 -18.62
C LEU A 116 -1.31 11.52 -19.61
N MET A 117 -2.55 11.68 -19.16
CA MET A 117 -3.68 12.13 -19.98
C MET A 117 -3.69 13.65 -20.23
N GLY A 118 -2.77 14.40 -19.62
CA GLY A 118 -2.61 15.84 -19.77
C GLY A 118 -3.51 16.66 -18.85
N SER A 119 -3.40 17.98 -18.96
CA SER A 119 -4.16 18.90 -18.11
C SER A 119 -5.66 18.86 -18.45
N PRO A 120 -6.57 18.66 -17.49
CA PRO A 120 -7.99 18.93 -17.68
C PRO A 120 -8.24 20.40 -18.08
N LEU A 121 -9.50 20.65 -18.49
CA LEU A 121 -10.09 21.97 -18.76
C LEU A 121 -9.46 23.05 -17.86
N LEU A 122 -8.97 24.13 -18.48
CA LEU A 122 -8.39 25.32 -17.84
C LEU A 122 -6.93 25.22 -17.35
N GLY A 123 -6.15 24.22 -17.76
CA GLY A 123 -4.69 24.23 -17.51
C GLY A 123 -4.27 23.82 -16.09
N ARG A 124 -5.19 23.23 -15.31
CA ARG A 124 -4.89 22.75 -13.96
C ARG A 124 -4.13 21.43 -14.00
N ILE A 125 -3.00 21.36 -13.31
CA ILE A 125 -2.27 20.10 -13.10
C ILE A 125 -3.09 19.17 -12.18
N PRO A 126 -3.34 17.90 -12.57
CA PRO A 126 -3.98 16.91 -11.71
C PRO A 126 -3.22 16.69 -10.39
N PRO A 127 -3.88 16.33 -9.29
CA PRO A 127 -3.19 15.96 -8.06
C PRO A 127 -2.32 14.72 -8.29
N ILE A 128 -1.15 14.69 -7.64
CA ILE A 128 -0.21 13.55 -7.70
C ILE A 128 -0.18 12.76 -6.40
N PHE A 129 -0.68 13.36 -5.31
CA PHE A 129 -0.75 12.75 -3.98
C PHE A 129 -2.03 13.22 -3.28
N LEU A 130 -2.82 12.28 -2.76
CA LEU A 130 -4.04 12.55 -2.01
C LEU A 130 -4.01 11.78 -0.69
N VAL A 131 -4.66 12.28 0.36
CA VAL A 131 -4.69 11.61 1.66
C VAL A 131 -6.07 11.54 2.27
N GLY A 132 -6.25 10.59 3.19
CA GLY A 132 -7.45 10.49 4.03
C GLY A 132 -8.73 10.24 3.23
N GLU A 133 -9.84 10.69 3.81
CA GLU A 133 -11.16 10.65 3.19
C GLU A 133 -11.23 11.43 1.86
N GLY A 134 -10.34 12.41 1.64
CA GLY A 134 -10.22 13.13 0.38
C GLY A 134 -9.80 12.21 -0.78
N ALA A 135 -8.82 11.34 -0.55
CA ALA A 135 -8.39 10.33 -1.52
C ALA A 135 -9.51 9.32 -1.82
N ARG A 136 -10.23 8.87 -0.77
CA ARG A 136 -11.35 7.94 -0.91
C ARG A 136 -12.50 8.52 -1.73
N LYS A 137 -12.89 9.77 -1.46
CA LYS A 137 -13.91 10.50 -2.23
C LYS A 137 -13.48 10.70 -3.68
N TRP A 138 -12.21 11.04 -3.91
CA TRP A 138 -11.67 11.19 -5.25
C TRP A 138 -11.73 9.86 -6.02
N ALA A 139 -11.31 8.76 -5.41
CA ALA A 139 -11.39 7.43 -5.99
C ALA A 139 -12.84 7.06 -6.37
N LYS A 140 -13.81 7.33 -5.48
CA LYS A 140 -15.24 7.14 -5.76
C LYS A 140 -15.71 7.98 -6.95
N SER A 141 -15.26 9.24 -7.07
CA SER A 141 -15.61 10.12 -8.19
C SER A 141 -15.02 9.70 -9.54
N LYS A 142 -14.07 8.77 -9.51
CA LYS A 142 -13.40 8.18 -10.67
C LYS A 142 -13.84 6.74 -10.93
N ASP A 143 -14.99 6.35 -10.39
CA ASP A 143 -15.60 5.02 -10.57
C ASP A 143 -14.73 3.85 -10.07
N ILE A 144 -13.77 4.11 -9.17
CA ILE A 144 -13.11 3.02 -8.44
C ILE A 144 -14.14 2.39 -7.50
N ALA A 145 -14.33 1.08 -7.61
CA ALA A 145 -15.23 0.32 -6.76
C ALA A 145 -14.75 0.35 -5.31
N LEU A 146 -15.54 0.98 -4.44
CA LEU A 146 -15.27 1.10 -3.02
C LEU A 146 -16.44 0.54 -2.20
N PRO A 147 -16.19 -0.04 -1.02
CA PRO A 147 -17.25 -0.38 -0.07
C PRO A 147 -18.09 0.85 0.30
N THR A 148 -19.37 0.61 0.62
CA THR A 148 -20.35 1.67 0.89
C THR A 148 -19.96 2.49 2.11
N SER A 149 -19.43 1.84 3.14
CA SER A 149 -18.94 2.46 4.37
C SER A 149 -17.56 1.91 4.79
N ILE A 150 -16.90 2.58 5.74
CA ILE A 150 -15.59 2.14 6.26
C ILE A 150 -15.79 0.88 7.11
N GLU A 151 -16.90 0.78 7.82
CA GLU A 151 -17.29 -0.36 8.63
C GLU A 151 -17.45 -1.61 7.76
N GLU A 152 -18.18 -1.51 6.65
CA GLU A 152 -18.32 -2.58 5.66
C GLU A 152 -16.95 -2.99 5.07
N ALA A 153 -16.08 -2.01 4.79
CA ALA A 153 -14.73 -2.31 4.34
C ALA A 153 -13.94 -3.10 5.38
N ASN A 154 -14.05 -2.71 6.65
CA ASN A 154 -13.34 -3.33 7.77
C ASN A 154 -13.75 -4.78 8.02
N GLU A 155 -14.97 -5.19 7.66
CA GLU A 155 -15.38 -6.61 7.72
C GLU A 155 -14.49 -7.53 6.86
N TRP A 156 -13.94 -6.99 5.77
CA TRP A 156 -13.03 -7.73 4.89
C TRP A 156 -11.55 -7.42 5.16
N LEU A 157 -11.22 -6.15 5.44
CA LEU A 157 -9.85 -5.68 5.65
C LEU A 157 -9.26 -6.17 6.97
N VAL A 158 -10.05 -6.16 8.06
CA VAL A 158 -9.60 -6.55 9.40
C VAL A 158 -9.64 -8.06 9.51
N THR A 159 -8.47 -8.66 9.67
CA THR A 159 -8.33 -10.12 9.85
C THR A 159 -8.24 -10.47 11.32
N GLU A 160 -8.61 -11.71 11.68
CA GLU A 160 -8.45 -12.20 13.06
C GLU A 160 -7.01 -12.07 13.57
N ARG A 161 -6.02 -12.30 12.69
CA ARG A 161 -4.60 -12.09 13.01
C ARG A 161 -4.31 -10.64 13.38
N ALA A 162 -4.71 -9.70 12.52
CA ALA A 162 -4.46 -8.27 12.73
C ALA A 162 -5.16 -7.77 14.00
N LYS A 163 -6.42 -8.18 14.20
CA LYS A 163 -7.20 -7.86 15.40
C LYS A 163 -6.56 -8.40 16.67
N ALA A 164 -6.11 -9.65 16.68
CA ALA A 164 -5.43 -10.25 17.84
C ALA A 164 -4.12 -9.53 18.17
N GLN A 165 -3.33 -9.15 17.15
CA GLN A 165 -2.12 -8.35 17.34
C GLN A 165 -2.44 -6.98 17.93
N TRP A 166 -3.46 -6.30 17.39
CA TRP A 166 -3.89 -5.00 17.88
C TRP A 166 -4.33 -5.04 19.35
N ILE A 167 -5.17 -6.02 19.74
CA ILE A 167 -5.60 -6.19 21.14
C ILE A 167 -4.39 -6.36 22.07
N LYS A 168 -3.45 -7.21 21.67
CA LYS A 168 -2.21 -7.45 22.43
C LYS A 168 -1.43 -6.16 22.64
N PHE A 169 -1.14 -5.43 21.56
CA PHE A 169 -0.32 -4.22 21.64
C PHE A 169 -1.04 -3.07 22.34
N LYS A 170 -2.35 -2.91 22.14
CA LYS A 170 -3.17 -1.92 22.85
C LYS A 170 -3.12 -2.14 24.37
N SER A 171 -3.29 -3.38 24.82
CA SER A 171 -3.16 -3.73 26.25
C SER A 171 -1.76 -3.46 26.81
N MET A 172 -0.71 -3.74 26.03
CA MET A 172 0.67 -3.45 26.43
C MET A 172 0.91 -1.94 26.58
N VAL A 173 0.40 -1.14 25.64
CA VAL A 173 0.49 0.33 25.67
C VAL A 173 -0.28 0.90 26.87
N GLU A 174 -1.51 0.45 27.12
CA GLU A 174 -2.31 0.86 28.28
C GLU A 174 -1.61 0.54 29.60
N THR A 175 -1.01 -0.65 29.70
CA THR A 175 -0.22 -1.05 30.87
C THR A 175 1.03 -0.18 31.05
N ALA A 176 1.70 0.19 29.95
CA ALA A 176 2.89 1.05 29.99
C ALA A 176 2.54 2.50 30.35
N ARG A 177 1.47 3.07 29.76
CA ARG A 177 0.95 4.41 30.09
C ARG A 177 0.61 4.52 31.58
N SER A 178 -0.10 3.52 32.10
CA SER A 178 -0.43 3.45 33.53
C SER A 178 0.79 3.40 34.45
N LYS A 179 1.95 2.90 33.97
CA LYS A 179 3.21 2.90 34.73
C LYS A 179 3.97 4.22 34.59
N ALA A 180 3.94 4.82 33.40
CA ALA A 180 4.60 6.09 33.12
C ALA A 180 3.97 7.25 33.89
N ASP A 181 2.63 7.29 34.00
CA ASP A 181 1.90 8.26 34.83
C ASP A 181 2.28 8.18 36.33
N ASN A 182 2.96 7.11 36.75
CA ASN A 182 3.45 6.89 38.10
C ASN A 182 4.97 7.16 38.27
N THR A 183 5.65 7.73 37.26
CA THR A 183 7.10 8.02 37.28
C THR A 183 7.42 9.40 36.69
N PRO A 184 8.30 10.21 37.34
CA PRO A 184 8.65 11.55 36.83
C PRO A 184 9.56 11.49 35.59
N GLU A 185 9.28 12.38 34.62
CA GLU A 185 9.90 12.45 33.28
C GLU A 185 11.38 12.86 33.26
N VAL A 186 12.16 12.25 32.36
CA VAL A 186 13.41 12.83 31.82
C VAL A 186 13.41 12.66 30.29
N ASP A 187 13.63 13.79 29.62
CA ASP A 187 13.53 14.05 28.18
C ASP A 187 14.82 13.71 27.41
N SER A 188 14.70 13.23 26.16
CA SER A 188 15.32 13.83 24.96
C SER A 188 15.33 12.93 23.71
N SER A 189 14.77 13.51 22.64
CA SER A 189 14.84 13.25 21.19
C SER A 189 16.27 13.34 20.60
N VAL A 190 16.70 12.93 19.39
CA VAL A 190 16.23 12.98 17.98
C VAL A 190 17.19 12.10 17.12
N CYS A 191 16.77 11.55 15.96
CA CYS A 191 17.70 11.17 14.86
C CYS A 191 17.22 11.71 13.49
N GLN A 192 18.14 12.30 12.71
CA GLN A 192 17.93 12.79 11.34
C GLN A 192 18.57 11.85 10.29
N SER A 193 18.07 11.88 9.05
CA SER A 193 18.49 11.04 7.89
C SER A 193 18.94 11.91 6.71
N THR A 194 19.84 11.38 5.87
CA THR A 194 20.31 11.96 4.59
C THR A 194 20.46 10.90 3.50
N THR A 195 20.14 11.24 2.23
CA THR A 195 20.20 10.34 1.05
C THR A 195 21.00 10.97 -0.10
N MET A 196 21.55 10.14 -1.01
CA MET A 196 22.17 10.50 -2.32
C MET A 196 21.64 9.56 -3.44
N PRO A 197 21.76 9.91 -4.75
CA PRO A 197 20.84 9.44 -5.81
C PRO A 197 21.36 8.32 -6.75
N GLY A 198 20.42 7.59 -7.38
CA GLY A 198 20.62 6.70 -8.53
C GLY A 198 19.28 6.21 -9.13
N ASN A 199 19.22 5.99 -10.45
CA ASN A 199 17.99 5.60 -11.17
C ASN A 199 17.53 4.18 -10.84
N ILE A 200 16.37 4.07 -10.19
CA ILE A 200 15.63 2.84 -9.87
C ILE A 200 14.14 3.18 -10.02
N VAL A 201 13.33 2.24 -10.52
CA VAL A 201 11.86 2.33 -10.40
C VAL A 201 11.54 2.11 -8.91
N TYR A 202 11.13 3.16 -8.21
CA TYR A 202 10.97 3.09 -6.76
C TYR A 202 9.80 2.21 -6.33
N GLU A 203 10.18 1.45 -5.31
CA GLU A 203 9.47 0.65 -4.32
C GLU A 203 8.11 1.20 -3.88
N LEU A 204 7.23 0.23 -3.63
CA LEU A 204 5.92 0.42 -3.04
C LEU A 204 6.05 0.16 -1.53
N SER A 205 5.97 1.20 -0.70
CA SER A 205 5.67 1.00 0.72
C SER A 205 4.18 0.78 0.84
N VAL A 206 3.76 -0.46 1.17
CA VAL A 206 2.47 -0.65 1.82
C VAL A 206 2.72 -0.72 3.31
N CYS A 207 2.32 0.35 3.99
CA CYS A 207 1.95 0.36 5.39
C CYS A 207 0.66 1.17 5.48
#